data_AF-A0A919HWE3-F1
#
_entry.id   AF-A0A919HWE3-F1
#
_cell.length_a   1.000
_cell.length_b   1.000
_cell.length_c   1.000
_cell.angle_alpha   90.00
_cell.angle_beta   90.00
_cell.angle_gamma   90.00
#
_symmetry.space_group_name_H-M   'P 1'
#
loop_
_entity.id
_entity.type
_entity.pdbx_description
1 polymer ?
#
loop_
_entity_poly.entity_id
_entity_poly.type
_entity_poly.pdbx_seq_one_letter_code
_entity_poly.pdbx_strand_id
1 'polypeptide(L)'
;MFFTNAGADANENAIRMARLYTGRDKVLSAYRSYHGNTGSAIAATGDWRRVPNEFSRGHVHFFNPYLYRSEFNAATEEEECQRALAHLRRIIECEGPTAIAAILLESIPGTAGILVPPAGYMQGVRARPTSLASC
;
A
#
# COMPACT_ATOMS: atom_id res chain seq x y z
N MET A 1 -10.71 -15.41 -13.96
CA MET A 1 -9.50 -14.64 -14.29
C MET A 1 -9.92 -13.57 -15.29
N PHE A 2 -9.55 -12.30 -15.06
CA PHE A 2 -9.87 -11.17 -15.96
C PHE A 2 -8.57 -10.71 -16.62
N PHE A 3 -8.55 -10.61 -17.96
CA PHE A 3 -7.36 -10.27 -18.72
C PHE A 3 -7.34 -8.78 -19.11
N THR A 4 -6.16 -8.16 -19.03
CA THR A 4 -5.92 -6.77 -19.38
C THR A 4 -4.69 -6.65 -20.27
N ASN A 5 -4.56 -5.51 -20.95
CA ASN A 5 -3.43 -5.29 -21.88
C ASN A 5 -2.14 -4.86 -21.18
N ALA A 6 -2.24 -4.33 -19.95
CA ALA A 6 -1.10 -3.86 -19.17
C ALA A 6 -1.37 -3.96 -17.67
N GLY A 7 -0.30 -3.82 -16.87
CA GLY A 7 -0.39 -3.83 -15.39
C GLY A 7 -1.18 -2.64 -14.83
N ALA A 8 -1.09 -1.46 -15.44
CA ALA A 8 -1.87 -0.30 -15.01
C ALA A 8 -3.38 -0.55 -15.17
N ASP A 9 -3.79 -1.13 -16.31
CA ASP A 9 -5.17 -1.53 -16.59
C ASP A 9 -5.64 -2.65 -15.63
N ALA A 10 -4.76 -3.59 -15.27
CA ALA A 10 -5.05 -4.57 -14.23
C ALA A 10 -5.36 -3.89 -12.88
N ASN A 11 -4.58 -2.88 -12.50
CA ASN A 11 -4.77 -2.15 -11.26
C ASN A 11 -6.06 -1.29 -11.26
N GLU A 12 -6.42 -0.65 -12.38
CA GLU A 12 -7.72 0.06 -12.49
C GLU A 12 -8.89 -0.87 -12.21
N ASN A 13 -8.88 -2.06 -12.82
CA ASN A 13 -9.94 -3.04 -12.66
C ASN A 13 -9.92 -3.65 -11.25
N ALA A 14 -8.75 -3.91 -10.66
CA ALA A 14 -8.64 -4.39 -9.28
C ALA A 14 -9.21 -3.38 -8.27
N ILE A 15 -8.87 -2.09 -8.41
CA ILE A 15 -9.40 -1.01 -7.57
C ILE A 15 -10.91 -0.91 -7.74
N ARG A 16 -11.42 -0.95 -8.97
CA ARG A 16 -12.86 -0.92 -9.25
C ARG A 16 -13.58 -2.11 -8.61
N MET A 17 -13.05 -3.33 -8.75
CA MET A 17 -13.62 -4.54 -8.14
C MET A 17 -13.64 -4.45 -6.62
N ALA A 18 -12.55 -3.98 -5.99
CA ALA A 18 -12.51 -3.82 -4.54
C ALA A 18 -13.56 -2.82 -4.03
N ARG A 19 -13.72 -1.68 -4.71
CA ARG A 19 -14.74 -0.68 -4.37
C ARG A 19 -16.15 -1.22 -4.55
N LEU A 20 -16.44 -1.90 -5.67
CA LEU A 20 -17.74 -2.50 -5.93
C LEU A 20 -18.09 -3.60 -4.91
N TYR A 21 -17.13 -4.45 -4.57
CA TYR A 21 -17.34 -5.55 -3.63
C TYR A 21 -17.57 -5.07 -2.19
N THR A 22 -16.79 -4.09 -1.75
CA THR A 22 -16.86 -3.62 -0.37
C THR A 22 -17.88 -2.50 -0.14
N GLY A 23 -18.24 -1.76 -1.19
CA GLY A 23 -19.00 -0.51 -1.09
C GLY A 23 -18.19 0.65 -0.50
N ARG A 24 -16.86 0.48 -0.36
CA ARG A 24 -15.94 1.44 0.27
C ARG A 24 -15.09 2.14 -0.78
N ASP A 25 -14.44 3.23 -0.43
CA ASP A 25 -13.76 4.08 -1.41
C ASP A 25 -12.23 4.08 -1.33
N LYS A 26 -11.67 4.08 -0.11
CA LYS A 26 -10.25 4.36 0.08
C LYS A 26 -9.37 3.18 -0.31
N VAL A 27 -8.31 3.46 -1.04
CA VAL A 27 -7.24 2.52 -1.38
C VAL A 27 -5.98 3.00 -0.69
N LEU A 28 -5.37 2.14 0.12
CA LEU A 28 -4.10 2.41 0.76
C LEU A 28 -2.97 1.85 -0.10
N SER A 29 -1.92 2.63 -0.33
CA SER A 29 -0.70 2.19 -0.99
C SER A 29 0.54 2.75 -0.27
N ALA A 30 1.70 2.16 -0.52
CA ALA A 30 2.93 2.63 0.10
C ALA A 30 3.51 3.85 -0.62
N TYR A 31 4.22 4.72 0.10
CA TYR A 31 5.26 5.55 -0.51
C TYR A 31 6.37 4.65 -1.07
N ARG A 32 7.13 5.16 -2.06
CA ARG A 32 8.18 4.40 -2.77
C ARG A 32 7.64 3.13 -3.43
N SER A 33 6.53 3.27 -4.15
CA SER A 33 5.90 2.21 -4.96
C SER A 33 5.55 2.71 -6.35
N TYR A 34 5.31 1.80 -7.29
CA TYR A 34 4.80 2.11 -8.62
C TYR A 34 3.68 1.17 -9.03
N HIS A 35 2.51 1.73 -9.33
CA HIS A 35 1.32 0.96 -9.69
C HIS A 35 0.83 1.22 -11.12
N GLY A 36 1.56 2.02 -11.91
CA GLY A 36 1.22 2.32 -13.30
C GLY A 36 0.90 3.79 -13.53
N ASN A 37 0.59 4.13 -14.78
CA ASN A 37 0.43 5.50 -15.25
C ASN A 37 -0.96 5.78 -15.87
N THR A 38 -2.01 5.12 -15.34
CA THR A 38 -3.42 5.37 -15.66
C THR A 38 -4.13 6.03 -14.47
N GLY A 39 -5.32 6.58 -14.65
CA GLY A 39 -5.98 7.48 -13.67
C GLY A 39 -5.93 7.08 -12.19
N SER A 40 -6.44 5.90 -11.80
CA SER A 40 -6.37 5.43 -10.41
C SER A 40 -5.05 4.73 -10.10
N ALA A 41 -4.42 4.11 -11.09
CA ALA A 41 -3.14 3.42 -10.90
C ALA A 41 -2.00 4.41 -10.53
N ILE A 42 -1.93 5.56 -11.21
CA ILE A 42 -0.96 6.62 -10.92
C ILE A 42 -1.28 7.32 -9.60
N ALA A 43 -2.56 7.46 -9.25
CA ALA A 43 -2.97 7.97 -7.95
C ALA A 43 -2.58 7.04 -6.79
N ALA A 44 -2.42 5.74 -7.05
CA ALA A 44 -1.88 4.81 -6.06
C ALA A 44 -0.34 4.85 -5.99
N THR A 45 0.37 5.27 -7.04
CA THR A 45 1.84 5.32 -7.08
C THR A 45 2.43 6.21 -5.99
N GLY A 46 3.41 5.69 -5.25
CA GLY A 46 3.99 6.32 -4.05
C GLY A 46 5.16 7.27 -4.31
N ASP A 47 5.27 7.86 -5.51
CA ASP A 47 6.36 8.75 -5.90
C ASP A 47 5.87 10.07 -6.56
N TRP A 48 6.81 10.93 -6.93
CA TRP A 48 6.53 12.27 -7.46
C TRP A 48 5.74 12.29 -8.78
N ARG A 49 5.74 11.19 -9.56
CA ARG A 49 4.99 11.09 -10.83
C ARG A 49 3.48 11.17 -10.61
N ARG A 50 3.02 10.84 -9.40
CA ARG A 50 1.62 10.95 -8.99
C ARG A 50 1.16 12.40 -8.90
N VAL A 51 1.99 13.30 -8.39
CA VAL A 51 1.60 14.69 -8.02
C VAL A 51 0.84 15.44 -9.13
N PRO A 52 1.30 15.45 -10.40
CA PRO A 52 0.55 16.12 -11.47
C PRO A 52 -0.70 15.35 -11.94
N ASN A 53 -0.97 14.16 -11.41
CA ASN A 53 -1.99 13.21 -11.86
C ASN A 53 -3.00 12.82 -10.75
N GLU A 54 -3.11 13.58 -9.66
CA GLU A 54 -3.99 13.27 -8.50
C GLU A 54 -5.48 13.58 -8.77
N PHE A 55 -6.02 13.07 -9.88
CA PHE A 55 -7.43 13.29 -10.26
C PHE A 55 -8.36 12.20 -9.71
N SER A 56 -7.83 11.03 -9.35
CA SER A 56 -8.61 9.92 -8.78
C SER A 56 -8.80 10.10 -7.28
N ARG A 57 -10.03 9.91 -6.80
CA ARG A 57 -10.39 10.06 -5.38
C ARG A 57 -9.96 8.88 -4.53
N GLY A 58 -9.87 9.09 -3.22
CA GLY A 58 -9.81 8.02 -2.23
C GLY A 58 -8.50 7.22 -2.27
N HIS A 59 -7.36 7.87 -2.44
CA HIS A 59 -6.04 7.25 -2.33
C HIS A 59 -5.32 7.79 -1.10
N VAL A 60 -4.73 6.89 -0.31
CA VAL A 60 -4.00 7.22 0.92
C VAL A 60 -2.66 6.52 0.89
N HIS A 61 -1.61 7.24 1.28
CA HIS A 61 -0.25 6.72 1.28
C HIS A 61 0.28 6.52 2.70
N PHE A 62 1.06 5.47 2.90
CA PHE A 62 1.73 5.16 4.17
C PHE A 62 3.18 4.74 3.94
N PHE A 63 4.01 4.78 4.99
CA PHE A 63 5.41 4.36 4.89
C PHE A 63 5.55 2.84 4.99
N ASN A 64 6.28 2.24 4.05
CA ASN A 64 6.67 0.83 4.02
C ASN A 64 8.01 0.66 4.76
N PRO A 65 8.26 -0.48 5.46
CA PRO A 65 9.56 -0.75 6.06
C PRO A 65 10.72 -0.60 5.07
N TYR A 66 11.73 0.14 5.50
CA TYR A 66 13.01 0.28 4.82
C TYR A 66 14.10 0.62 5.83
N LEU A 67 14.69 -0.40 6.46
CA LEU A 67 15.64 -0.26 7.56
C LEU A 67 16.81 0.70 7.25
N TYR A 68 17.35 0.67 6.03
CA TYR A 68 18.48 1.54 5.63
C TYR A 68 18.16 3.05 5.73
N ARG A 69 16.91 3.46 5.51
CA ARG A 69 16.42 4.82 5.77
C ARG A 69 15.06 4.74 6.46
N SER A 70 15.10 4.20 7.68
CA SER A 70 13.92 3.94 8.49
C SER A 70 13.17 5.25 8.78
N GLU A 71 11.87 5.25 8.51
CA GLU A 71 10.94 6.31 8.94
C GLU A 71 10.45 6.05 10.39
N PHE A 72 10.88 4.92 10.97
CA PHE A 72 10.42 4.41 12.26
C PHE A 72 11.52 4.40 13.34
N ASN A 73 12.68 4.99 13.04
CA ASN A 73 13.86 5.01 13.92
C ASN A 73 14.28 3.61 14.39
N ALA A 74 14.14 2.59 13.55
CA ALA A 74 14.48 1.22 13.87
C ALA A 74 15.98 0.96 13.71
N ALA A 75 16.53 0.09 14.56
CA ALA A 75 17.90 -0.39 14.47
C ALA A 75 18.01 -1.82 13.90
N THR A 76 16.92 -2.59 13.93
CA THR A 76 16.88 -3.98 13.42
C THR A 76 15.70 -4.21 12.48
N GLU A 77 15.75 -5.30 11.70
CA GLU A 77 14.67 -5.67 10.78
C GLU A 77 13.36 -5.98 11.54
N GLU A 78 13.46 -6.60 12.71
CA GLU A 78 12.31 -6.92 13.56
C GLU A 78 11.64 -5.64 14.08
N GLU A 79 12.43 -4.68 14.55
CA GLU A 79 11.90 -3.38 14.98
C GLU A 79 11.24 -2.62 13.82
N GLU A 80 11.89 -2.61 12.66
CA GLU A 80 11.37 -1.97 11.44
C GLU A 80 10.03 -2.58 11.04
N CYS A 81 9.95 -3.90 11.05
CA CYS A 81 8.75 -4.66 10.71
C CYS A 81 7.59 -4.36 11.68
N GLN A 82 7.84 -4.44 12.99
CA GLN A 82 6.84 -4.20 14.02
C GLN A 82 6.31 -2.77 13.98
N ARG A 83 7.22 -1.78 13.84
CA ARG A 83 6.84 -0.37 13.84
C ARG A 83 6.13 0.03 12.55
N ALA A 84 6.49 -0.55 11.41
CA ALA A 84 5.77 -0.32 10.17
C ALA A 84 4.34 -0.89 10.20
N LEU A 85 4.14 -2.08 10.79
CA LEU A 85 2.80 -2.64 10.99
C LEU A 85 1.98 -1.78 11.95
N ALA A 86 2.59 -1.27 13.03
CA ALA A 86 1.95 -0.33 13.93
C ALA A 86 1.57 0.99 13.23
N HIS A 87 2.43 1.50 12.34
CA HIS A 87 2.13 2.65 11.51
C HIS A 87 0.93 2.40 10.58
N LEU A 88 0.94 1.29 9.83
CA LEU A 88 -0.17 0.93 8.95
C LEU A 88 -1.48 0.79 9.73
N ARG A 89 -1.45 0.17 10.91
CA ARG A 89 -2.61 0.10 11.82
C ARG A 89 -3.13 1.49 12.15
N ARG A 90 -2.24 2.41 12.53
CA ARG A 90 -2.62 3.78 12.88
C ARG A 90 -3.27 4.52 11.71
N ILE A 91 -2.76 4.35 10.49
CA ILE A 91 -3.36 4.91 9.28
C ILE A 91 -4.76 4.34 9.06
N ILE A 92 -4.94 3.01 9.17
CA ILE A 92 -6.25 2.37 9.04
C ILE A 92 -7.26 2.92 10.06
N GLU A 93 -6.83 3.14 11.31
CA GLU A 93 -7.66 3.73 12.36
C GLU A 93 -8.01 5.20 12.07
N CYS A 94 -7.04 6.02 11.62
CA CYS A 94 -7.28 7.42 11.22
C CYS A 94 -8.25 7.55 10.05
N GLU A 95 -8.09 6.73 9.02
CA GLU A 95 -8.89 6.81 7.79
C GLU A 95 -10.30 6.25 7.96
N GLY A 96 -10.53 5.49 9.03
CA GLY A 96 -11.76 4.76 9.29
C GLY A 96 -11.73 3.39 8.60
N PRO A 97 -11.67 2.26 9.34
CA PRO A 97 -11.58 0.92 8.74
C PRO A 97 -12.75 0.58 7.80
N THR A 98 -13.91 1.19 8.02
CA THR A 98 -15.12 1.02 7.19
C THR A 98 -15.08 1.83 5.88
N ALA A 99 -14.14 2.76 5.72
CA ALA A 99 -13.96 3.55 4.50
C ALA A 99 -12.96 2.92 3.51
N ILE A 100 -12.18 1.92 3.96
CA ILE A 100 -11.07 1.32 3.20
C ILE A 100 -11.55 0.10 2.41
N ALA A 101 -11.42 0.18 1.10
CA ALA A 101 -11.74 -0.88 0.15
C ALA A 101 -10.59 -1.90 0.00
N ALA A 102 -9.34 -1.43 -0.06
CA ALA A 102 -8.19 -2.28 -0.31
C ALA A 102 -6.87 -1.67 0.18
N ILE A 103 -5.88 -2.55 0.36
CA ILE A 103 -4.46 -2.19 0.46
C ILE A 103 -3.79 -2.74 -0.81
N LEU A 104 -3.14 -1.88 -1.60
CA LEU A 104 -2.45 -2.21 -2.84
C LEU A 104 -0.93 -2.11 -2.62
N LEU A 105 -0.24 -3.25 -2.71
CA LEU A 105 1.20 -3.34 -2.44
C LEU A 105 1.92 -4.22 -3.45
N GLU A 106 3.14 -3.82 -3.77
CA GLU A 106 4.16 -4.70 -4.37
C GLU A 106 4.77 -5.56 -3.24
N SER A 107 5.00 -6.85 -3.49
CA SER A 107 5.69 -7.72 -2.52
C SER A 107 7.14 -7.30 -2.31
N ILE A 108 7.79 -6.83 -3.38
CA ILE A 108 9.11 -6.20 -3.38
C ILE A 108 9.01 -5.02 -4.36
N PRO A 109 8.95 -3.76 -3.89
CA PRO A 109 8.92 -2.59 -4.76
C PRO A 109 10.11 -2.55 -5.71
N GLY A 110 9.85 -2.68 -7.01
CA GLY A 110 10.89 -2.78 -8.03
C GLY A 110 11.45 -1.41 -8.40
N THR A 111 10.57 -0.55 -8.92
CA THR A 111 10.93 0.79 -9.43
C THR A 111 11.56 1.69 -8.37
N ALA A 112 11.25 1.45 -7.10
CA ALA A 112 11.78 2.21 -5.97
C ALA A 112 13.18 1.77 -5.51
N GLY A 113 13.78 0.76 -6.15
CA GLY A 113 15.14 0.31 -5.86
C GLY A 113 15.24 -1.05 -5.17
N ILE A 114 14.31 -1.98 -5.46
CA ILE A 114 14.30 -3.35 -4.93
C ILE A 114 14.29 -3.36 -3.40
N LEU A 115 13.17 -2.92 -2.82
CA LEU A 115 13.02 -2.80 -1.37
C LEU A 115 12.50 -4.11 -0.79
N VAL A 116 13.40 -4.98 -0.31
CA VAL A 116 12.98 -6.25 0.30
C VAL A 116 12.38 -5.97 1.68
N PRO A 117 11.09 -6.30 1.92
CA PRO A 117 10.50 -6.09 3.24
C PRO A 117 11.08 -7.08 4.25
N PRO A 118 11.14 -6.71 5.55
CA PRO A 118 11.51 -7.62 6.62
C PRO A 118 10.65 -8.89 6.64
N ALA A 119 11.21 -9.98 7.16
CA ALA A 119 10.48 -11.22 7.35
C ALA A 119 9.20 -10.99 8.20
N GLY A 120 8.08 -11.59 7.79
CA GLY A 120 6.81 -11.47 8.49
C GLY A 120 5.98 -10.25 8.10
N TYR A 121 6.53 -9.24 7.42
CA TYR A 121 5.80 -8.01 7.11
C TYR A 121 4.54 -8.26 6.25
N MET A 122 4.67 -9.01 5.14
CA MET A 122 3.52 -9.29 4.26
C MET A 122 2.45 -10.15 4.94
N GLN A 123 2.86 -11.06 5.82
CA GLN A 123 1.95 -11.85 6.66
C GLN A 123 1.23 -10.96 7.67
N GLY A 124 1.96 -10.02 8.28
CA GLY A 124 1.44 -9.00 9.18
C GLY A 124 0.37 -8.14 8.50
N VAL A 125 0.66 -7.58 7.31
CA VAL A 125 -0.30 -6.77 6.53
C VAL A 125 -1.57 -7.55 6.20
N ARG A 126 -1.47 -8.85 5.89
CA ARG A 126 -2.62 -9.70 5.55
C ARG A 126 -3.49 -10.04 6.76
N ALA A 127 -2.94 -10.03 7.98
CA ALA A 127 -3.70 -10.32 9.17
C ALA A 127 -4.83 -9.28 9.36
N ARG A 128 -5.91 -9.67 10.05
CA ARG A 128 -7.09 -8.79 10.18
C ARG A 128 -6.68 -7.45 10.82
N PRO A 129 -7.32 -6.32 10.51
CA PRO A 129 -6.98 -5.01 11.09
C PRO A 129 -6.98 -4.98 12.62
N THR A 130 -7.82 -5.80 13.26
CA THR A 130 -7.87 -5.99 14.73
C THR A 130 -6.79 -6.92 15.27
N SER A 131 -6.08 -7.65 14.41
CA SER A 131 -5.08 -8.66 14.74
C SER A 131 -3.84 -8.55 13.83
N LEU A 132 -3.44 -7.35 13.39
CA LEU A 132 -2.15 -7.16 12.73
C LEU A 132 -1.09 -7.76 13.67
N ALA A 133 -0.58 -8.93 13.27
CA ALA A 133 0.28 -9.73 14.12
C ALA A 133 1.64 -9.04 14.23
N SER A 134 2.34 -9.26 15.33
CA SER A 134 3.77 -8.98 15.35
C SER A 134 4.44 -9.79 14.24
N CYS A 135 5.50 -9.23 13.68
CA CYS A 135 6.55 -10.06 13.10
C CYS A 135 7.07 -10.98 14.24
#